data_AF-A0A4Y7U1U2-F1
#
_entry.id   AF-A0A4Y7U1U2-F1
#
_cell.length_a   1.000
_cell.length_b   1.000
_cell.length_c   1.000
_cell.angle_alpha   90.00
_cell.angle_beta   90.00
_cell.angle_gamma   90.00
#
_symmetry.space_group_name_H-M   'P 1'
#
loop_
_entity.id
_entity.type
_entity.pdbx_description
1 polymer ?
#
loop_
_entity_poly.entity_id
_entity_poly.type
_entity_poly.pdbx_seq_one_letter_code
_entity_poly.pdbx_strand_id
1 'polypeptide(L)'
;DFAFYADEAAGGRLFDKNLGGGALFDIGVYPLFLSYVLLGVPKEITAKSLLHKNGIDLQTAMLLQYENAQSVLQASILYDADVKATISGNQGRIEL
;
A
#
# COMPACT_ATOMS: atom_id res chain seq x y z
N ASP A 1 -2.16 1.33 6.76
CA ASP A 1 -0.82 1.23 6.13
C ASP A 1 -0.26 -0.16 6.30
N PHE A 2 0.53 -0.63 5.35
CA PHE A 2 1.24 -1.90 5.45
C PHE A 2 2.72 -1.66 5.14
N ALA A 3 3.57 -1.81 6.13
CA ALA A 3 5.01 -1.76 5.93
C ALA A 3 5.76 -2.74 6.83
N PHE A 4 6.83 -3.32 6.31
CA PHE A 4 7.82 -4.08 7.06
C PHE A 4 9.21 -3.81 6.49
N TYR A 5 10.27 -4.02 7.26
CA TYR A 5 11.62 -3.90 6.74
C TYR A 5 12.06 -5.16 5.97
N ALA A 6 12.49 -4.99 4.72
CA ALA A 6 13.09 -6.06 3.92
C ALA A 6 14.57 -5.80 3.66
N ASP A 7 15.42 -6.78 3.96
CA ASP A 7 16.86 -6.72 3.67
C ASP A 7 17.14 -7.10 2.20
N GLU A 8 17.63 -6.14 1.42
CA GLU A 8 18.03 -6.36 0.01
C GLU A 8 19.18 -7.37 -0.09
N ALA A 9 20.14 -7.35 0.85
CA ALA A 9 21.31 -8.21 0.82
C ALA A 9 20.97 -9.69 1.03
N ALA A 10 19.84 -9.98 1.69
CA ALA A 10 19.31 -11.33 1.85
C ALA A 10 18.78 -11.92 0.53
N GLY A 11 18.69 -11.15 -0.56
CA GLY A 11 18.46 -11.66 -1.91
C GLY A 11 17.04 -12.19 -2.17
N GLY A 12 16.02 -11.55 -1.61
CA GLY A 12 14.63 -12.02 -1.68
C GLY A 12 13.85 -11.62 -2.93
N ARG A 13 12.76 -12.35 -3.21
CA ARG A 13 11.82 -12.08 -4.34
C ARG A 13 11.30 -10.65 -4.40
N LEU A 14 11.22 -9.97 -3.25
CA LEU A 14 10.76 -8.59 -3.12
C LEU A 14 11.60 -7.62 -3.96
N PHE A 15 12.88 -7.92 -4.17
CA PHE A 15 13.80 -7.08 -4.92
C PHE A 15 13.99 -7.52 -6.38
N ASP A 16 13.35 -8.63 -6.80
CA ASP A 16 13.44 -9.15 -8.17
C ASP A 16 12.22 -8.73 -9.00
N LYS A 17 12.44 -7.81 -9.95
CA LYS A 17 11.42 -7.33 -10.87
C LYS A 17 10.79 -8.45 -11.71
N ASN A 18 11.56 -9.47 -12.08
CA ASN A 18 11.07 -10.57 -12.93
C ASN A 18 10.16 -11.53 -12.16
N LEU A 19 10.19 -11.49 -10.82
CA LEU A 19 9.32 -12.27 -9.94
C LEU A 19 8.15 -11.44 -9.39
N GLY A 20 7.91 -10.23 -9.93
CA GLY A 20 6.87 -9.34 -9.44
C GLY A 20 7.22 -8.65 -8.11
N GLY A 21 8.51 -8.42 -7.86
CA GLY A 21 8.98 -7.67 -6.70
C GLY A 21 8.45 -6.22 -6.66
N GLY A 22 8.50 -5.64 -5.47
CA GLY A 22 7.98 -4.31 -5.17
C GLY A 22 6.95 -4.32 -4.05
N ALA A 23 6.93 -3.26 -3.24
CA ALA A 23 6.06 -3.14 -2.09
C ALA A 23 4.57 -3.12 -2.50
N LEU A 24 4.22 -2.44 -3.59
CA LEU A 24 2.84 -2.34 -4.06
C LEU A 24 2.28 -3.70 -4.48
N PHE A 25 3.04 -4.46 -5.26
CA PHE A 25 2.62 -5.78 -5.75
C PHE A 25 2.55 -6.81 -4.62
N ASP A 26 3.47 -6.75 -3.66
CA ASP A 26 3.51 -7.73 -2.58
C ASP A 26 2.49 -7.45 -1.47
N ILE A 27 2.54 -6.24 -0.90
CA ILE A 27 1.75 -5.89 0.28
C ILE A 27 0.78 -4.74 0.07
N GLY A 28 0.98 -3.90 -0.95
CA GLY A 28 0.04 -2.82 -1.27
C GLY A 28 -1.31 -3.31 -1.78
N VAL A 29 -1.38 -4.54 -2.28
CA VAL A 29 -2.63 -5.19 -2.69
C VAL A 29 -3.62 -5.35 -1.54
N TYR A 30 -3.17 -5.56 -0.31
CA TYR A 30 -4.06 -5.75 0.84
C TYR A 30 -4.85 -4.48 1.22
N PRO A 31 -4.22 -3.31 1.48
CA PRO A 31 -4.95 -2.08 1.76
C PRO A 31 -5.75 -1.57 0.54
N LEU A 32 -5.26 -1.82 -0.69
CA LEU A 32 -6.04 -1.54 -1.91
C LEU A 32 -7.32 -2.36 -1.96
N PHE A 33 -7.21 -3.67 -1.71
CA PHE A 33 -8.35 -4.58 -1.74
C PHE A 33 -9.35 -4.26 -0.62
N LEU A 34 -8.87 -3.90 0.57
CA LEU A 34 -9.75 -3.46 1.66
C LEU A 34 -10.57 -2.23 1.25
N SER A 35 -9.91 -1.22 0.66
CA SER A 35 -10.59 -0.01 0.16
C SER A 35 -11.60 -0.36 -0.94
N TYR A 36 -11.24 -1.29 -1.83
CA TYR A 36 -12.12 -1.77 -2.89
C TYR A 36 -13.36 -2.48 -2.37
N VAL A 37 -13.22 -3.39 -1.39
CA VAL A 37 -14.36 -4.11 -0.81
C VAL A 37 -15.32 -3.17 -0.08
N LEU A 38 -14.81 -2.10 0.55
CA LEU A 38 -15.62 -1.14 1.30
C LEU A 38 -16.28 -0.06 0.42
N LEU A 39 -15.54 0.46 -0.56
CA LEU A 39 -15.91 1.67 -1.30
C LEU A 39 -16.03 1.46 -2.82
N GLY A 40 -15.68 0.29 -3.33
CA GLY A 40 -15.70 -0.04 -4.75
C GLY A 40 -14.54 0.55 -5.54
N VAL A 41 -14.79 0.92 -6.81
CA VAL A 41 -13.79 1.52 -7.70
C VAL A 41 -13.70 3.04 -7.43
N PRO A 42 -12.50 3.60 -7.16
CA PRO A 42 -12.35 5.04 -6.98
C PRO A 42 -12.54 5.80 -8.30
N LYS A 43 -12.95 7.07 -8.19
CA LYS A 43 -13.07 8.00 -9.32
C LYS A 43 -11.73 8.57 -9.76
N GLU A 44 -10.79 8.73 -8.84
CA GLU A 44 -9.45 9.25 -9.11
C GLU A 44 -8.43 8.55 -8.21
N ILE A 45 -7.23 8.33 -8.76
CA ILE A 45 -6.10 7.76 -8.05
C ILE A 45 -4.91 8.68 -8.24
N THR A 46 -4.37 9.20 -7.14
CA THR A 46 -3.07 9.87 -7.11
C THR A 46 -2.09 8.97 -6.35
N ALA A 47 -0.94 8.66 -6.96
CA ALA A 47 0.09 7.83 -6.32
C ALA A 47 1.49 8.38 -6.58
N LYS A 48 2.38 8.14 -5.60
CA LYS A 48 3.82 8.45 -5.69
C LYS A 48 4.62 7.32 -5.06
N SER A 49 5.73 6.99 -5.69
CA SER A 49 6.58 5.88 -5.26
C SER A 49 8.04 6.30 -5.16
N LEU A 50 8.73 5.74 -4.17
CA LEU A 50 10.19 5.66 -4.17
C LEU A 50 10.58 4.38 -4.88
N LEU A 51 11.39 4.50 -5.93
CA LEU A 51 11.76 3.37 -6.80
C LEU A 51 13.16 2.87 -6.45
N HIS A 52 13.33 1.56 -6.56
CA HIS A 52 14.64 0.94 -6.58
C HIS A 52 15.32 1.16 -7.95
N LYS A 53 16.65 0.98 -8.00
CA LYS A 53 17.46 1.12 -9.22
C LYS A 53 17.01 0.22 -10.38
N ASN A 54 16.37 -0.92 -10.10
CA ASN A 54 15.83 -1.82 -11.12
C ASN A 54 14.37 -1.50 -11.53
N GLY A 55 13.76 -0.48 -10.92
CA GLY A 55 12.44 0.05 -11.28
C GLY A 55 11.24 -0.59 -10.59
N ILE A 56 11.43 -1.46 -9.59
CA ILE A 56 10.34 -1.81 -8.65
C ILE A 56 10.10 -0.66 -7.67
N ASP A 57 8.93 -0.63 -7.03
CA ASP A 57 8.67 0.30 -5.94
C ASP A 57 9.13 -0.25 -4.58
N LEU A 58 9.85 0.57 -3.81
CA LEU A 58 10.24 0.25 -2.44
C LEU A 58 9.23 0.77 -1.42
N GLN A 59 8.56 1.87 -1.79
CA GLN A 59 7.50 2.49 -1.02
C GLN A 59 6.55 3.19 -1.99
N THR A 60 5.24 3.04 -1.76
CA THR A 60 4.19 3.67 -2.55
C THR A 60 3.14 4.26 -1.61
N ALA A 61 2.83 5.55 -1.80
CA ALA A 61 1.71 6.24 -1.16
C ALA A 61 0.62 6.51 -2.20
N MET A 62 -0.64 6.31 -1.80
CA MET A 62 -1.81 6.37 -2.67
C MET A 62 -2.94 7.16 -1.99
N LEU A 63 -3.57 8.05 -2.75
CA LEU A 63 -4.83 8.70 -2.42
C LEU A 63 -5.88 8.24 -3.43
N LEU A 64 -6.93 7.59 -2.92
CA LEU A 64 -8.08 7.15 -3.70
C LEU A 64 -9.27 8.07 -3.40
N GLN A 65 -9.80 8.72 -4.43
CA GLN A 65 -10.98 9.58 -4.31
C GLN A 65 -12.23 8.81 -4.71
N TYR A 66 -13.27 8.85 -3.87
CA TYR A 66 -14.60 8.31 -4.15
C TYR A 66 -15.63 9.45 -4.17
N GLU A 67 -16.89 9.15 -4.48
CA GLU A 67 -17.96 10.17 -4.49
C GLU A 67 -18.12 10.84 -3.12
N ASN A 68 -18.14 10.05 -2.05
CA ASN A 68 -18.44 10.51 -0.68
C ASN A 68 -17.39 10.08 0.34
N ALA A 69 -16.20 9.65 -0.11
CA ALA A 69 -15.15 9.13 0.75
C ALA A 69 -13.75 9.30 0.14
N GLN A 70 -12.72 9.11 0.95
CA GLN A 70 -11.33 9.03 0.53
C GLN A 70 -10.66 7.86 1.24
N SER A 71 -9.67 7.25 0.58
CA SER A 71 -8.76 6.29 1.20
C SER A 71 -7.33 6.76 1.01
N VAL A 72 -6.58 6.82 2.11
CA VAL A 72 -5.14 7.09 2.11
C VAL A 72 -4.43 5.80 2.47
N LEU A 73 -3.59 5.31 1.57
CA LEU A 73 -2.96 4.01 1.68
C LEU A 73 -1.46 4.14 1.46
N GLN A 74 -0.71 3.33 2.20
CA GLN A 74 0.74 3.26 2.06
C GLN A 74 1.22 1.81 2.12
N ALA A 75 2.16 1.48 1.23
CA ALA A 75 2.89 0.22 1.17
C ALA A 75 4.40 0.52 1.23
N SER A 76 5.19 -0.20 2.04
CA SER A 76 6.65 0.00 2.10
C SER A 76 7.39 -1.25 2.53
N ILE A 77 8.54 -1.51 1.92
CA ILE A 77 9.49 -2.53 2.37
C ILE A 77 10.75 -1.93 3.03
N LEU A 78 10.72 -0.63 3.35
CA LEU A 78 11.87 0.13 3.88
C LEU A 78 11.89 0.27 5.41
N TYR A 79 10.79 -0.01 6.09
CA TYR A 79 10.65 0.16 7.54
C TYR A 79 9.47 -0.64 8.07
N ASP A 80 9.51 -0.96 9.36
CA ASP A 80 8.38 -1.57 10.07
C ASP A 80 7.34 -0.52 10.46
N ALA A 81 6.07 -0.88 10.31
CA ALA A 81 4.94 -0.11 10.80
C ALA A 81 4.06 -0.99 11.69
N ASP A 82 3.11 -0.37 12.40
CA ASP A 82 2.12 -1.08 13.22
C ASP A 82 1.17 -2.00 12.42
N VAL A 83 1.15 -1.86 11.09
CA VAL A 83 0.26 -2.59 10.15
C VAL A 83 -1.20 -2.58 10.60
N LYS A 84 -1.78 -1.38 10.69
CA LYS A 84 -3.18 -1.17 11.07
C LYS A 84 -4.01 -0.63 9.91
N ALA A 85 -5.29 -1.00 9.89
CA ALA A 85 -6.29 -0.35 9.05
C ALA A 85 -7.34 0.36 9.92
N THR A 86 -7.67 1.60 9.56
CA THR A 86 -8.67 2.39 10.28
C THR A 86 -9.76 2.83 9.31
N ILE A 87 -11.01 2.51 9.64
CA ILE A 87 -12.19 2.88 8.87
C ILE A 87 -13.00 3.82 9.76
N SER A 88 -13.12 5.08 9.35
CA SER A 88 -13.79 6.12 10.13
C SER A 88 -15.03 6.65 9.40
N GLY A 89 -16.13 6.76 10.12
CA GLY A 89 -17.37 7.39 9.67
C GLY A 89 -17.88 8.39 10.71
N ASN A 90 -19.04 8.99 10.45
CA ASN A 90 -19.66 9.98 11.35
C ASN A 90 -20.17 9.39 12.68
N GLN A 91 -20.28 8.07 12.79
CA GLN A 91 -20.80 7.38 13.98
C GLN A 91 -19.74 6.61 14.77
N GLY A 92 -18.48 6.63 14.33
CA GLY A 92 -17.40 5.93 15.02
C GLY A 92 -16.31 5.46 14.06
N ARG A 93 -15.46 4.56 14.57
CA ARG A 93 -14.37 3.97 13.80
C ARG A 93 -14.13 2.51 14.14
N ILE A 94 -13.60 1.76 13.19
CA ILE A 94 -13.12 0.39 13.34
C ILE A 94 -11.61 0.40 13.11
N GLU A 95 -10.87 -0.31 13.97
CA GLU A 95 -9.44 -0.57 13.83
C GLU A 95 -9.23 -2.07 13.67
N LEU A 96 -8.46 -2.45 12.65
CA LEU A 96 -8.03 -3.82 12.33
C LEU A 96 -6.53 -3.94 12.49
#